data_AF-A0A939ADS8-F1
#
_entry.id   AF-A0A939ADS8-F1
#
_cell.length_a   1.000
_cell.length_b   1.000
_cell.length_c   1.000
_cell.angle_alpha   90.00
_cell.angle_beta   90.00
_cell.angle_gamma   90.00
#
_symmetry.space_group_name_H-M   'P 1'
#
loop_
_entity.id
_entity.type
_entity.pdbx_description
1 polymer ?
#
loop_
_entity_poly.entity_id
_entity_poly.type
_entity_poly.pdbx_seq_one_letter_code
_entity_poly.pdbx_strand_id
1 'polypeptide(L)'
;MSRLEGGKKTAELGGREGLTAAEAPALIITGDIVIKVVVRIALVMLVIMAYAASRADALELSVQAEDGRGFEADRVPLLFQQVEVDIHNQVAAGQHWFHFRNDTEEDVQIACGFALGPRELVDGFSYYNGDERIVS
;
A
#
# COMPACT_ATOMS: atom_id res chain seq x y z
N MET A 1 37.66 -27.42 54.66
CA MET A 1 37.95 -27.03 53.26
C MET A 1 37.22 -28.01 52.36
N SER A 2 36.17 -27.56 51.67
CA SER A 2 35.41 -28.39 50.71
C SER A 2 35.24 -27.61 49.42
N ARG A 3 35.79 -28.12 48.32
CA ARG A 3 35.67 -27.55 46.97
C ARG A 3 34.28 -27.91 46.43
N LEU A 4 33.50 -26.90 46.07
CA LEU A 4 32.28 -27.07 45.26
C LEU A 4 32.72 -27.22 43.81
N GLU A 5 32.65 -28.45 43.28
CA GLU A 5 32.76 -28.70 41.84
C GLU A 5 31.51 -28.17 41.13
N GLY A 6 31.72 -27.16 40.28
CA GLY A 6 30.70 -26.62 39.39
C GLY A 6 30.40 -27.60 38.27
N GLY A 7 29.33 -28.39 38.43
CA GLY A 7 28.74 -29.16 37.35
C GLY A 7 28.14 -28.22 36.30
N LYS A 8 28.86 -28.01 35.18
CA LYS A 8 28.30 -27.43 33.96
C LYS A 8 27.21 -28.38 33.44
N LYS A 9 25.94 -28.00 33.60
CA LYS A 9 24.84 -28.60 32.85
C LYS A 9 24.97 -28.16 31.40
N THR A 10 25.47 -29.05 30.55
CA THR A 10 25.35 -28.94 29.10
C THR A 10 23.88 -29.16 28.73
N ALA A 11 23.24 -28.12 28.18
CA ALA A 11 21.95 -28.26 27.53
C ALA A 11 22.18 -28.92 26.16
N GLU A 12 21.83 -30.19 26.04
CA GLU A 12 21.79 -30.87 24.75
C GLU A 12 20.58 -30.36 23.96
N LEU A 13 20.82 -29.40 23.07
CA LEU A 13 19.94 -29.16 21.94
C LEU A 13 20.44 -30.05 20.80
N GLY A 14 19.57 -30.96 20.36
CA GLY A 14 19.90 -31.97 19.36
C GLY A 14 20.55 -31.38 18.10
N GLY A 15 21.61 -32.06 17.65
CA GLY A 15 21.95 -32.14 16.23
C GLY A 15 22.48 -30.86 15.57
N ARG A 16 23.42 -30.16 16.22
CA ARG A 16 24.45 -29.35 15.54
C ARG A 16 25.57 -29.06 16.54
N GLU A 17 26.82 -29.17 16.09
CA GLU A 17 28.02 -28.87 16.89
C GLU A 17 27.80 -27.57 17.68
N GLY A 18 27.96 -27.66 19.00
CA GLY A 18 27.50 -26.65 19.94
C GLY A 18 28.16 -25.30 19.69
N LEU A 19 27.34 -24.30 19.37
CA LEU A 19 27.70 -22.88 19.40
C LEU A 19 28.35 -22.59 20.76
N THR A 20 29.55 -22.01 20.74
CA THR A 20 30.22 -21.62 21.98
C THR A 20 29.40 -20.55 22.70
N ALA A 21 29.51 -20.46 24.02
CA ALA A 21 28.79 -19.46 24.83
C ALA A 21 29.07 -17.99 24.40
N ALA A 22 30.12 -17.77 23.60
CA ALA A 22 30.45 -16.48 23.00
C ALA A 22 29.71 -16.21 21.67
N GLU A 23 29.29 -17.24 20.93
CA GLU A 23 28.63 -17.13 19.62
C GLU A 23 27.10 -17.06 19.74
N ALA A 24 26.52 -17.65 20.79
CA ALA A 24 25.09 -17.59 21.09
C ALA A 24 24.52 -16.15 21.20
N PRO A 25 25.12 -15.20 21.95
CA PRO A 25 24.59 -13.84 22.04
C PRO A 25 24.71 -13.07 20.71
N ALA A 26 25.77 -13.30 19.94
CA ALA A 26 25.93 -12.67 18.62
C ALA A 26 24.85 -13.16 17.64
N LEU A 27 24.52 -14.46 17.64
CA LEU A 27 23.45 -15.04 16.82
C LEU A 27 22.06 -14.53 17.23
N ILE A 28 21.80 -14.40 18.54
CA ILE A 28 20.52 -13.88 19.07
C ILE A 28 20.34 -12.40 18.70
N ILE A 29 21.38 -11.57 18.82
CA ILE A 29 21.34 -10.15 18.43
C ILE A 29 21.13 -10.00 16.92
N THR A 30 21.81 -10.80 16.12
CA THR A 30 21.65 -10.76 14.65
C THR A 30 20.24 -11.22 14.26
N GLY A 31 19.72 -12.28 14.88
CA GLY A 31 18.36 -12.76 14.65
C GLY A 31 17.28 -11.75 15.06
N ASP A 32 17.42 -11.10 16.22
CA ASP A 32 16.47 -10.09 16.71
C ASP A 32 16.46 -8.82 15.84
N ILE A 33 17.64 -8.38 15.37
CA ILE A 33 17.73 -7.26 14.41
C ILE A 33 17.08 -7.64 13.08
N VAL A 34 17.35 -8.83 12.55
CA VAL A 34 16.75 -9.31 11.29
C VAL A 34 15.23 -9.39 11.40
N ILE A 35 14.70 -9.96 12.49
CA ILE A 35 13.25 -10.05 12.72
C ILE A 35 12.63 -8.64 12.80
N LYS A 36 13.24 -7.71 13.55
CA LYS A 36 12.74 -6.34 13.66
C LYS A 36 12.74 -5.59 12.34
N VAL A 37 13.74 -5.80 11.48
CA VAL A 37 13.79 -5.18 10.14
C VAL A 37 12.73 -5.79 9.23
N VAL A 38 12.61 -7.12 9.19
CA VAL A 38 11.61 -7.82 8.38
C VAL A 38 10.19 -7.44 8.78
N VAL A 39 9.89 -7.38 10.07
CA VAL A 39 8.57 -6.98 10.58
C VAL A 39 8.22 -5.54 10.18
N ARG A 40 9.18 -4.61 10.23
CA ARG A 40 8.94 -3.21 9.80
C ARG A 40 8.66 -3.11 8.31
N ILE A 41 9.44 -3.80 7.48
CA ILE A 41 9.22 -3.82 6.03
C ILE A 41 7.85 -4.43 5.71
N ALA A 42 7.51 -5.58 6.32
CA ALA A 42 6.23 -6.22 6.13
C ALA A 42 5.05 -5.33 6.56
N LEU A 43 5.19 -4.59 7.67
CA LEU A 43 4.18 -3.65 8.13
C LEU A 43 3.99 -2.48 7.16
N VAL A 44 5.07 -1.90 6.64
CA VAL A 44 5.00 -0.83 5.63
C VAL A 44 4.30 -1.33 4.37
N MET A 45 4.66 -2.51 3.88
CA MET A 45 4.00 -3.12 2.72
C MET A 45 2.51 -3.37 2.97
N LEU A 46 2.14 -3.84 4.17
CA LEU A 46 0.74 -4.04 4.54
C LEU A 46 -0.04 -2.73 4.54
N VAL A 47 0.55 -1.65 5.07
CA VAL A 47 -0.08 -0.31 5.07
C VAL A 47 -0.26 0.20 3.64
N ILE A 48 0.74 0.04 2.76
CA ILE A 48 0.64 0.43 1.35
C ILE A 48 -0.47 -0.37 0.64
N MET A 49 -0.54 -1.69 0.85
CA MET A 49 -1.59 -2.53 0.25
C MET A 49 -2.98 -2.17 0.78
N ALA A 50 -3.13 -1.94 2.08
CA ALA A 50 -4.40 -1.52 2.67
C ALA A 50 -4.84 -0.14 2.16
N TYR A 51 -3.90 0.80 2.02
CA TYR A 51 -4.15 2.10 1.43
C TYR A 51 -4.60 1.96 -0.03
N ALA A 52 -3.84 1.23 -0.86
CA ALA A 52 -4.18 1.02 -2.27
C ALA A 52 -5.57 0.37 -2.43
N ALA A 53 -5.90 -0.64 -1.61
CA ALA A 53 -7.21 -1.26 -1.61
C ALA A 53 -8.32 -0.28 -1.21
N SER A 54 -8.12 0.54 -0.18
CA SER A 54 -9.12 1.56 0.21
C SER A 54 -9.35 2.63 -0.86
N ARG A 55 -8.37 2.85 -1.74
CA ARG A 55 -8.42 3.85 -2.81
C ARG A 55 -9.03 3.30 -4.10
N ALA A 56 -9.06 1.98 -4.27
CA ALA A 56 -9.77 1.32 -5.37
C ALA A 56 -11.26 1.69 -5.36
N ASP A 57 -11.87 1.70 -4.17
CA ASP A 57 -13.31 1.95 -3.99
C ASP A 57 -13.65 3.43 -3.69
N ALA A 58 -12.65 4.33 -3.64
CA ALA A 58 -12.85 5.72 -3.23
C ALA A 58 -13.41 6.64 -4.33
N LEU A 59 -13.51 6.13 -5.57
CA LEU A 59 -13.99 6.88 -6.71
C LEU A 59 -15.48 6.58 -6.95
N GLU A 60 -16.32 7.58 -6.71
CA GLU A 60 -17.72 7.58 -7.08
C GLU A 60 -17.88 8.13 -8.50
N LEU A 61 -18.49 7.35 -9.39
CA LEU A 61 -18.74 7.73 -10.77
C LEU A 61 -20.25 7.84 -11.01
N SER A 62 -20.67 8.95 -11.62
CA SER A 62 -22.02 9.06 -12.19
C SER A 62 -21.95 9.58 -13.62
N VAL A 63 -22.80 9.02 -14.48
CA VAL A 63 -22.80 9.29 -15.91
C VAL A 63 -24.21 9.64 -16.34
N GLN A 64 -24.35 10.77 -17.05
CA GLN A 64 -25.62 11.27 -17.55
C GLN A 64 -25.45 11.68 -19.01
N ALA A 65 -26.47 11.51 -19.82
CA ALA A 65 -26.56 12.18 -21.12
C ALA A 65 -26.69 13.70 -20.91
N GLU A 66 -26.44 14.46 -21.98
CA GLU A 66 -26.63 15.92 -21.97
C GLU A 66 -28.08 16.34 -21.65
N ASP A 67 -29.06 15.48 -21.96
CA ASP A 67 -30.47 15.67 -21.63
C ASP A 67 -30.84 15.36 -20.15
N GLY A 68 -29.85 14.94 -19.34
CA GLY A 68 -30.02 14.59 -17.92
C GLY A 68 -30.48 13.16 -17.64
N ARG A 69 -30.67 12.33 -18.67
CA ARG A 69 -30.96 10.90 -18.52
C ARG A 69 -29.72 10.17 -18.00
N GLY A 70 -29.83 9.51 -16.85
CA GLY A 70 -28.74 8.69 -16.31
C GLY A 70 -28.46 7.45 -17.18
N PHE A 71 -27.20 7.07 -17.27
CA PHE A 71 -26.79 5.78 -17.82
C PHE A 71 -26.33 4.84 -16.70
N GLU A 72 -26.46 3.53 -16.94
CA GLU A 72 -25.73 2.56 -16.12
C GLU A 72 -24.22 2.73 -16.35
N ALA A 73 -23.43 2.57 -15.29
CA ALA A 73 -21.97 2.79 -15.31
C ALA A 73 -21.25 1.92 -16.35
N ASP A 74 -21.85 0.79 -16.75
CA ASP A 74 -21.33 -0.13 -17.78
C ASP A 74 -21.20 0.50 -19.17
N ARG A 75 -21.80 1.67 -19.42
CA ARG A 75 -21.67 2.41 -20.69
C ARG A 75 -20.46 3.34 -20.75
N VAL A 76 -19.87 3.64 -19.59
CA VAL A 76 -18.63 4.39 -19.49
C VAL A 76 -17.70 3.63 -18.54
N PRO A 77 -17.15 2.49 -19.00
CA PRO A 77 -16.33 1.66 -18.13
C PRO A 77 -15.06 2.38 -17.72
N LEU A 78 -14.68 2.19 -16.45
CA LEU A 78 -13.34 2.46 -15.97
C LEU A 78 -12.39 1.43 -16.60
N LEU A 79 -11.56 1.87 -17.55
CA LEU A 79 -10.62 1.00 -18.27
C LEU A 79 -9.43 0.62 -17.40
N PHE A 80 -8.87 1.60 -16.69
CA PHE A 80 -7.77 1.36 -15.78
C PHE A 80 -7.81 2.33 -14.60
N GLN A 81 -7.32 1.81 -13.47
CA GLN A 81 -6.98 2.57 -12.30
C GLN A 81 -5.51 2.31 -11.97
N GLN A 82 -4.74 3.37 -11.77
CA GLN A 82 -3.38 3.29 -11.27
C GLN A 82 -3.25 4.12 -10.01
N VAL A 83 -2.61 3.54 -9.01
CA VAL A 83 -2.32 4.19 -7.73
C VAL A 83 -0.83 4.02 -7.47
N GLU A 84 -0.11 5.13 -7.49
CA GLU A 84 1.29 5.18 -7.07
C GLU A 84 1.36 5.84 -5.71
N VAL A 85 2.16 5.26 -4.81
CA VAL A 85 2.31 5.76 -3.44
C VAL A 85 3.77 5.74 -3.07
N ASP A 86 4.28 6.91 -2.74
CA ASP A 86 5.62 7.09 -2.20
C ASP A 86 5.55 7.51 -0.74
N ILE A 87 6.39 6.89 0.10
CA ILE A 87 6.46 7.21 1.52
C ILE A 87 7.84 7.78 1.84
N HIS A 88 7.86 9.06 2.22
CA HIS A 88 9.07 9.78 2.60
C HIS A 88 8.88 10.48 3.95
N ASN A 89 9.80 10.29 4.88
CA ASN A 89 9.78 10.97 6.19
C ASN A 89 8.42 10.90 6.91
N GLN A 90 7.76 9.73 6.87
CA GLN A 90 6.43 9.48 7.47
C GLN A 90 5.26 10.21 6.79
N VAL A 91 5.48 10.84 5.63
CA VAL A 91 4.44 11.38 4.76
C VAL A 91 4.24 10.43 3.59
N ALA A 92 2.99 10.12 3.27
CA ALA A 92 2.62 9.39 2.06
C ALA A 92 2.15 10.38 1.00
N ALA A 93 2.75 10.33 -0.19
CA ALA A 93 2.30 11.04 -1.38
C ALA A 93 1.69 10.00 -2.33
N GLY A 94 0.44 10.22 -2.73
CA GLY A 94 -0.29 9.35 -3.63
C GLY A 94 -0.61 10.05 -4.94
N GLN A 95 -0.35 9.39 -6.07
CA GLN A 95 -0.86 9.80 -7.38
C GLN A 95 -1.88 8.77 -7.86
N HIS A 96 -3.04 9.27 -8.29
CA HIS A 96 -4.18 8.46 -8.69
C HIS A 96 -4.56 8.80 -10.13
N TRP A 97 -4.59 7.80 -11.00
CA TRP A 97 -5.06 7.93 -12.37
C TRP A 97 -6.26 7.04 -12.59
N PHE A 98 -7.26 7.62 -13.24
CA PHE A 98 -8.48 6.95 -13.65
C PHE A 98 -8.71 7.24 -15.13
N HIS A 99 -8.95 6.19 -15.91
CA HIS A 99 -9.21 6.32 -17.34
C HIS A 99 -10.56 5.71 -17.66
N PHE A 100 -11.42 6.50 -18.28
CA PHE A 100 -12.75 6.10 -18.69
C PHE A 100 -12.83 6.11 -20.21
N ARG A 101 -13.69 5.25 -20.77
CA ARG A 101 -14.02 5.28 -22.19
C ARG A 101 -15.51 5.48 -22.33
N ASN A 102 -15.93 6.47 -23.12
CA ASN A 102 -17.33 6.58 -23.50
C ASN A 102 -17.61 5.56 -24.62
N ASP A 103 -18.35 4.51 -24.31
CA ASP A 103 -18.77 3.48 -25.27
C ASP A 103 -20.14 3.78 -25.89
N THR A 104 -20.69 4.96 -25.64
CA THR A 104 -21.95 5.41 -26.22
C THR A 104 -21.72 6.19 -27.53
N GLU A 105 -22.75 6.23 -28.36
CA GLU A 105 -22.77 7.06 -29.57
C GLU A 105 -23.17 8.52 -29.25
N GLU A 106 -23.43 8.83 -27.98
CA GLU A 106 -23.95 10.11 -27.50
C GLU A 106 -22.87 10.86 -26.69
N ASP A 107 -23.00 12.18 -26.61
CA ASP A 107 -22.21 12.97 -25.68
C ASP A 107 -22.71 12.74 -24.24
N VAL A 108 -21.77 12.54 -23.33
CA VAL A 108 -22.07 12.22 -21.93
C VAL A 108 -21.39 13.20 -20.99
N GLN A 109 -22.09 13.53 -19.91
CA GLN A 109 -21.54 14.19 -18.74
C GLN A 109 -21.10 13.14 -17.73
N ILE A 110 -19.83 13.21 -17.34
CA ILE A 110 -19.24 12.34 -16.32
C ILE A 110 -18.96 13.18 -15.09
N ALA A 111 -19.51 12.79 -13.94
CA ALA A 111 -19.17 13.37 -12.65
C ALA A 111 -18.38 12.36 -11.83
N CYS A 112 -17.18 12.76 -11.39
CA CYS A 112 -16.28 11.97 -10.56
C CYS A 112 -16.18 12.58 -9.16
N GLY A 113 -16.52 11.81 -8.14
CA GLY A 113 -16.27 12.13 -6.74
C GLY A 113 -15.11 11.29 -6.22
N PHE A 114 -14.11 11.93 -5.60
CA PHE A 114 -13.01 11.19 -4.96
C PHE A 114 -13.01 11.49 -3.45
N ALA A 115 -13.29 10.48 -2.65
CA ALA A 115 -13.39 10.63 -1.20
C ALA A 115 -12.00 10.68 -0.55
N LEU A 116 -11.65 11.80 0.07
CA LEU A 116 -10.39 11.97 0.80
C LEU A 116 -10.51 11.50 2.26
N GLY A 117 -9.41 10.99 2.79
CA GLY A 117 -9.27 10.73 4.21
C GLY A 117 -9.24 12.04 5.02
N PRO A 118 -9.53 12.00 6.33
CA PRO A 118 -9.68 13.19 7.17
C PRO A 118 -8.39 14.03 7.36
N ARG A 119 -7.24 13.50 6.93
CA ARG A 119 -5.92 14.17 7.03
C ARG A 119 -5.22 14.26 5.69
N GLU A 120 -5.89 13.89 4.61
CA GLU A 120 -5.35 13.96 3.26
C GLU A 120 -5.58 15.35 2.68
N LEU A 121 -4.66 15.75 1.81
CA LEU A 121 -4.71 17.02 1.10
C LEU A 121 -4.51 16.72 -0.38
N VAL A 122 -5.13 17.53 -1.23
CA VAL A 122 -4.95 17.45 -2.67
C VAL A 122 -3.82 18.40 -3.06
N ASP A 123 -2.75 17.85 -3.60
CA ASP A 123 -1.61 18.60 -4.15
C ASP A 123 -1.61 18.49 -5.68
N GLY A 124 -2.65 19.05 -6.30
CA GLY A 124 -2.85 19.06 -7.74
C GLY A 124 -3.99 18.17 -8.24
N PHE A 125 -4.59 18.58 -9.35
CA PHE A 125 -5.63 17.85 -10.07
C PHE A 125 -5.45 18.11 -11.56
N SER A 126 -5.60 17.08 -12.39
CA SER A 126 -5.55 17.24 -13.84
C SER A 126 -6.61 16.40 -14.52
N TYR A 127 -7.21 16.98 -15.54
CA TYR A 127 -8.24 16.34 -16.34
C TYR A 127 -7.82 16.38 -17.81
N TYR A 128 -7.99 15.23 -18.47
CA TYR A 128 -7.66 15.02 -19.87
C TYR A 128 -8.89 14.48 -20.59
N ASN A 129 -9.13 14.96 -21.81
CA ASN A 129 -10.09 14.40 -22.75
C ASN A 129 -9.31 13.84 -23.95
N GLY A 130 -9.15 12.51 -24.00
CA GLY A 130 -8.18 11.88 -24.90
C GLY A 130 -6.76 12.38 -24.58
N ASP A 131 -6.09 12.93 -25.60
CA ASP A 131 -4.73 13.47 -25.46
C ASP A 131 -4.70 14.95 -25.05
N GLU A 132 -5.86 15.61 -24.97
CA GLU A 132 -5.96 17.03 -24.62
C GLU A 132 -6.06 17.23 -23.11
N ARG A 133 -5.18 18.07 -22.54
CA ARG A 133 -5.26 18.49 -21.14
C ARG A 133 -6.20 19.69 -21.00
N ILE A 134 -7.25 19.53 -20.21
CA ILE A 134 -8.28 20.53 -19.98
C ILE A 134 -8.04 21.31 -18.68
N VAL A 135 -7.59 20.62 -17.62
CA VAL A 135 -7.30 21.23 -16.30
C VAL A 135 -5.87 20.90 -15.87
N SER A 136 -5.17 21.88 -15.29
CA SER A 136 -3.79 21.75 -14.77
C SER A 136 -3.65 22.10 -13.30
#